data_AF-A0A0B7NPT8-F1
#
_entry.id   AF-A0A0B7NPT8-F1
#
_cell.length_a   1.000
_cell.length_b   1.000
_cell.length_c   1.000
_cell.angle_alpha   90.00
_cell.angle_beta   90.00
_cell.angle_gamma   90.00
#
_symmetry.space_group_name_H-M   'P 1'
#
loop_
_entity.id
_entity.type
_entity.pdbx_description
1 polymer ?
#
loop_
_entity_poly.entity_id
_entity_poly.type
_entity_poly.pdbx_seq_one_letter_code
_entity_poly.pdbx_strand_id
1 'polypeptide(L)'
;MHKDDDDQYLDNNVEELIVERDILKFNKSMLKYTPCYCEENIYMLCLEIAKRRPEVLGDFSVMFISNNNRSVPLWQQKAGRGDEHVVLWDYHVVLYSKQDSKAMIYDFDSLLPFPSPADFYAFETFKPNVVVKDVFRHSFRFIPAKAYLDHFSSDRRHMVRTCFMKRNALLSDALACHGSWMKVVNISLRHLHIPLF
;
A
#
# COMPACT_ATOMS: atom_id res chain seq x y z
N MET A 1 -54.20 -11.52 2.43
CA MET A 1 -53.11 -12.27 3.06
C MET A 1 -52.19 -12.70 1.93
N HIS A 2 -50.88 -12.48 2.06
CA HIS A 2 -49.81 -12.58 1.03
C HIS A 2 -49.52 -11.33 0.20
N LYS A 3 -48.97 -10.30 0.86
CA LYS A 3 -48.10 -9.30 0.21
C LYS A 3 -46.81 -9.01 1.00
N ASP A 4 -46.50 -9.81 2.02
CA ASP A 4 -45.44 -9.48 2.98
C ASP A 4 -44.14 -10.27 2.74
N ASP A 5 -44.17 -11.28 1.88
CA ASP A 5 -43.04 -12.21 1.69
C ASP A 5 -42.01 -11.70 0.65
N ASP A 6 -42.43 -10.93 -0.36
CA ASP A 6 -41.54 -10.44 -1.44
C ASP A 6 -40.69 -9.23 -1.02
N ASP A 7 -41.26 -8.28 -0.25
CA ASP A 7 -40.53 -7.10 0.25
C ASP A 7 -39.47 -7.50 1.29
N GLN A 8 -39.76 -8.49 2.13
CA GLN A 8 -38.82 -8.99 3.14
C GLN A 8 -37.64 -9.74 2.50
N TYR A 9 -37.84 -10.41 1.36
CA TYR A 9 -36.77 -11.08 0.62
C TYR A 9 -35.83 -10.09 -0.09
N LEU A 10 -36.38 -8.99 -0.63
CA LEU A 10 -35.59 -7.94 -1.26
C LEU A 10 -34.75 -7.17 -0.23
N ASP A 11 -35.31 -6.87 0.95
CA ASP A 11 -34.60 -6.15 2.02
C ASP A 11 -33.44 -6.97 2.59
N ASN A 12 -33.66 -8.27 2.82
CA ASN A 12 -32.60 -9.19 3.28
C ASN A 12 -31.46 -9.32 2.27
N ASN A 13 -31.76 -9.38 0.96
CA ASN A 13 -30.73 -9.43 -0.08
C ASN A 13 -29.96 -8.11 -0.18
N VAL A 14 -30.64 -6.98 0.00
CA VAL A 14 -30.00 -5.65 -0.02
C VAL A 14 -29.13 -5.46 1.23
N GLU A 15 -29.59 -5.88 2.41
CA GLU A 15 -28.77 -5.89 3.63
C GLU A 15 -27.58 -6.84 3.50
N GLU A 16 -27.75 -8.05 2.97
CA GLU A 16 -26.64 -8.99 2.75
C GLU A 16 -25.62 -8.41 1.75
N LEU A 17 -26.07 -7.78 0.66
CA LEU A 17 -25.22 -7.07 -0.31
C LEU A 17 -24.55 -5.82 0.27
N ILE A 18 -25.21 -5.09 1.18
CA ILE A 18 -24.64 -3.92 1.87
C ILE A 18 -23.60 -4.37 2.90
N VAL A 19 -23.88 -5.42 3.67
CA VAL A 19 -22.96 -6.03 4.63
C VAL A 19 -21.76 -6.64 3.91
N GLU A 20 -21.95 -7.31 2.76
CA GLU A 20 -20.88 -7.79 1.88
C GLU A 20 -19.94 -6.68 1.43
N ARG A 21 -20.49 -5.51 1.09
CA ARG A 21 -19.72 -4.34 0.65
C ARG A 21 -19.03 -3.60 1.79
N ASP A 22 -19.48 -3.74 3.04
CA ASP A 22 -18.92 -3.02 4.19
C ASP A 22 -17.74 -3.75 4.86
N ILE A 23 -17.56 -5.06 4.63
CA ILE A 23 -16.48 -5.84 5.27
C ILE A 23 -15.08 -5.43 4.78
N LEU A 24 -14.98 -4.81 3.60
CA LEU A 24 -13.73 -4.29 3.04
C LEU A 24 -13.43 -2.84 3.43
N LYS A 25 -14.36 -2.16 4.11
CA LYS A 25 -14.05 -0.89 4.78
C LYS A 25 -13.39 -1.18 6.11
N PHE A 26 -12.13 -1.60 6.05
CA PHE A 26 -11.32 -1.69 7.25
C PHE A 26 -11.18 -0.31 7.88
N ASN A 27 -11.60 -0.16 9.14
CA ASN A 27 -11.23 1.01 9.91
C ASN A 27 -9.72 0.96 10.16
N LYS A 28 -8.98 1.86 9.49
CA LYS A 28 -7.52 1.93 9.51
C LYS A 28 -6.93 1.94 10.93
N SER A 29 -7.64 2.52 11.90
CA SER A 29 -7.18 2.59 13.31
C SER A 29 -7.29 1.27 14.07
N MET A 30 -8.10 0.33 13.60
CA MET A 30 -8.29 -1.00 14.20
C MET A 30 -7.28 -2.03 13.68
N LEU A 31 -6.52 -1.67 12.65
CA LEU A 31 -5.52 -2.54 12.03
C LEU A 31 -4.16 -2.39 12.71
N LYS A 32 -3.42 -3.49 12.81
CA LYS A 32 -2.04 -3.47 13.29
C LYS A 32 -1.18 -2.70 12.29
N TYR A 33 -0.44 -1.73 12.81
CA TYR A 33 0.42 -0.86 12.01
C TYR A 33 1.70 -0.54 12.77
N THR A 34 2.84 -0.78 12.12
CA THR A 34 4.17 -0.38 12.58
C THR A 34 4.84 0.44 11.48
N PRO A 35 5.20 1.72 11.73
CA PRO A 35 5.90 2.53 10.73
C PRO A 35 7.19 1.86 10.24
N CYS A 36 7.50 1.97 8.95
CA CYS A 36 8.68 1.36 8.30
C CYS A 36 8.70 -0.18 8.26
N TYR A 37 7.54 -0.83 8.47
CA TYR A 37 7.36 -2.28 8.27
C TYR A 37 6.14 -2.51 7.35
N CYS A 38 6.11 -1.82 6.20
CA CYS A 38 4.96 -1.86 5.30
C CYS A 38 4.69 -3.29 4.78
N GLU A 39 5.71 -4.10 4.57
CA GLU A 39 5.60 -5.51 4.20
C GLU A 39 4.86 -6.36 5.25
N GLU A 40 5.12 -6.11 6.54
CA GLU A 40 4.43 -6.80 7.63
C GLU A 40 3.03 -6.24 7.87
N ASN A 41 2.85 -4.93 7.74
CA ASN A 41 1.52 -4.31 7.87
C ASN A 41 0.56 -4.88 6.80
N ILE A 42 1.02 -5.02 5.56
CA ILE A 42 0.24 -5.65 4.50
C ILE A 42 0.05 -7.15 4.74
N TYR A 43 1.06 -7.86 5.25
CA TYR A 43 0.89 -9.26 5.65
C TYR A 43 -0.22 -9.43 6.70
N MET A 44 -0.23 -8.59 7.74
CA MET A 44 -1.27 -8.62 8.78
C MET A 44 -2.65 -8.26 8.23
N LEU A 45 -2.74 -7.34 7.26
CA LEU A 45 -3.99 -7.05 6.56
C LEU A 45 -4.47 -8.25 5.75
N CYS A 46 -3.58 -8.93 5.01
CA CYS A 46 -3.92 -10.15 4.29
C CYS A 46 -4.43 -11.25 5.23
N LEU A 47 -3.82 -11.43 6.41
CA LEU A 47 -4.30 -12.38 7.42
C LEU A 47 -5.71 -12.03 7.91
N GLU A 48 -5.98 -10.74 8.13
CA GLU A 48 -7.30 -10.29 8.59
C GLU A 48 -8.37 -10.52 7.51
N ILE A 49 -8.04 -10.26 6.24
CA ILE A 49 -8.92 -10.59 5.10
C ILE A 49 -9.17 -12.09 5.04
N ALA A 50 -8.12 -12.92 5.07
CA ALA A 50 -8.25 -14.38 5.01
C ALA A 50 -9.08 -14.94 6.18
N LYS A 51 -9.02 -14.31 7.35
CA LYS A 51 -9.81 -14.68 8.51
C LYS A 51 -11.29 -14.31 8.38
N ARG A 52 -11.59 -13.13 7.81
CA ARG A 52 -12.97 -12.60 7.72
C ARG A 52 -13.71 -13.07 6.47
N ARG A 53 -13.02 -13.12 5.35
CA ARG A 53 -13.54 -13.33 3.98
C ARG A 53 -12.52 -14.13 3.17
N PRO A 54 -12.26 -15.41 3.50
CA PRO A 54 -11.29 -16.24 2.77
C PRO A 54 -11.64 -16.38 1.27
N GLU A 55 -12.91 -16.32 0.92
CA GLU A 55 -13.43 -16.48 -0.44
C GLU A 55 -12.98 -15.38 -1.39
N VAL A 56 -12.73 -14.16 -0.90
CA VAL A 56 -12.28 -13.03 -1.74
C VAL A 56 -10.77 -12.85 -1.76
N LEU A 57 -10.00 -13.64 -1.01
CA LEU A 57 -8.54 -13.48 -0.91
C LEU A 57 -7.84 -13.57 -2.27
N GLY A 58 -8.43 -14.30 -3.22
CA GLY A 58 -7.94 -14.42 -4.60
C GLY A 58 -7.95 -13.10 -5.38
N ASP A 59 -8.77 -12.13 -4.98
CA ASP A 59 -8.89 -10.82 -5.64
C ASP A 59 -7.81 -9.83 -5.19
N PHE A 60 -6.98 -10.22 -4.22
CA PHE A 60 -5.96 -9.37 -3.62
C PHE A 60 -4.56 -9.76 -4.10
N SER A 61 -3.73 -8.74 -4.29
CA SER A 61 -2.30 -8.88 -4.58
C SER A 61 -1.52 -7.86 -3.78
N VAL A 62 -0.41 -8.30 -3.19
CA VAL A 62 0.57 -7.43 -2.55
C VAL A 62 1.43 -6.80 -3.63
N MET A 63 1.44 -5.48 -3.69
CA MET A 63 2.23 -4.70 -4.64
C MET A 63 3.47 -4.14 -3.94
N PHE A 64 4.63 -4.62 -4.37
CA PHE A 64 5.92 -4.01 -4.04
C PHE A 64 6.25 -2.91 -5.04
N ILE A 65 6.68 -1.78 -4.53
CA ILE A 65 7.08 -0.59 -5.29
C ILE A 65 8.54 -0.32 -4.95
N SER A 66 9.43 -0.41 -5.93
CA SER A 66 10.86 -0.15 -5.75
C SER A 66 11.51 0.11 -7.11
N ASN A 67 12.84 0.10 -7.18
CA ASN A 67 13.62 0.06 -8.41
C ASN A 67 15.04 -0.44 -8.11
N ASN A 68 15.86 -0.60 -9.16
CA ASN A 68 17.24 -1.07 -9.03
C ASN A 68 18.10 -0.17 -8.11
N ASN A 69 17.77 1.12 -8.05
CA ASN A 69 18.47 2.11 -7.23
C ASN A 69 17.95 2.17 -5.79
N ARG A 70 16.86 1.47 -5.47
CA ARG A 70 16.14 1.55 -4.19
C ARG A 70 15.90 3.01 -3.81
N SER A 71 15.28 3.73 -4.74
CA SER A 71 15.01 5.16 -4.61
C SER A 71 13.81 5.50 -5.47
N VAL A 72 12.61 5.34 -4.91
CA VAL A 72 11.33 5.63 -5.56
C VAL A 72 10.60 6.74 -4.80
N PRO A 73 10.33 7.89 -5.46
CA PRO A 73 9.61 8.99 -4.82
C PRO A 73 8.12 8.69 -4.79
N LEU A 74 7.49 8.76 -3.61
CA LEU A 74 6.04 8.61 -3.44
C LEU A 74 5.48 9.89 -2.83
N TRP A 75 4.49 10.47 -3.49
CA TRP A 75 3.74 11.65 -3.03
C TRP A 75 2.60 11.26 -2.09
N GLN A 76 2.03 12.25 -1.39
CA GLN A 76 0.89 12.04 -0.49
C GLN A 76 1.18 11.02 0.61
N GLN A 77 2.39 11.06 1.18
CA GLN A 77 2.83 10.15 2.24
C GLN A 77 2.86 10.86 3.59
N LYS A 78 2.41 10.18 4.65
CA LYS A 78 2.34 10.71 6.04
C LYS A 78 3.68 11.20 6.57
N ALA A 79 4.75 10.50 6.23
CA ALA A 79 6.12 10.88 6.61
C ALA A 79 6.71 11.98 5.70
N GLY A 80 5.99 12.35 4.64
CA GLY A 80 6.36 13.35 3.67
C GLY A 80 6.38 14.76 4.24
N ARG A 81 7.21 15.60 3.63
CA ARG A 81 7.39 17.01 4.00
C ARG A 81 7.14 17.91 2.79
N GLY A 82 6.96 19.21 3.06
CA GLY A 82 6.53 20.17 2.06
C GLY A 82 5.07 19.99 1.65
N ASP A 83 4.59 20.88 0.80
CA ASP A 83 3.18 20.94 0.42
C ASP A 83 2.71 19.69 -0.35
N GLU A 84 3.65 18.96 -0.95
CA GLU A 84 3.39 17.76 -1.76
C GLU A 84 3.54 16.44 -0.98
N HIS A 85 4.00 16.49 0.28
CA HIS A 85 4.15 15.32 1.14
C HIS A 85 4.93 14.15 0.51
N VAL A 86 6.11 14.44 -0.06
CA VAL A 86 6.92 13.43 -0.78
C VAL A 86 7.88 12.70 0.15
N VAL A 87 8.04 11.39 -0.07
CA VAL A 87 9.06 10.53 0.58
C VAL A 87 9.82 9.76 -0.49
N LEU A 88 11.15 9.70 -0.36
CA LEU A 88 11.98 8.80 -1.18
C LEU A 88 12.11 7.47 -0.43
N TRP A 89 11.39 6.46 -0.93
CA TRP A 89 11.43 5.11 -0.38
C TRP A 89 12.47 4.28 -1.09
N ASP A 90 13.08 3.35 -0.38
CA ASP A 90 13.90 2.32 -0.96
C ASP A 90 13.04 1.16 -1.50
N TYR A 91 11.99 0.81 -0.78
CA TYR A 91 10.80 0.15 -1.29
C TYR A 91 9.58 0.56 -0.47
N HIS A 92 8.38 0.34 -1.03
CA HIS A 92 7.13 0.43 -0.30
C HIS A 92 6.22 -0.74 -0.67
N VAL A 93 5.34 -1.12 0.24
CA VAL A 93 4.42 -2.26 0.05
C VAL A 93 3.01 -1.80 0.34
N VAL A 94 2.12 -2.04 -0.61
CA VAL A 94 0.70 -1.75 -0.50
C VAL A 94 -0.12 -2.98 -0.91
N LEU A 95 -1.37 -3.04 -0.49
CA LEU A 95 -2.28 -4.08 -0.95
C LEU A 95 -3.13 -3.54 -2.11
N TYR A 96 -3.16 -4.28 -3.21
CA TYR A 96 -4.04 -4.04 -4.35
C TYR A 96 -5.19 -5.04 -4.31
N SER A 97 -6.40 -4.57 -4.59
CA SER A 97 -7.57 -5.44 -4.79
C SER A 97 -8.23 -5.12 -6.12
N LYS A 98 -8.64 -6.15 -6.86
CA LYS A 98 -9.46 -6.00 -8.07
C LYS A 98 -10.68 -6.89 -7.95
N GLN A 99 -11.80 -6.27 -7.59
CA GLN A 99 -13.09 -6.94 -7.47
C GLN A 99 -14.05 -6.35 -8.49
N ASP A 100 -14.69 -7.22 -9.28
CA ASP A 100 -15.54 -6.84 -10.41
C ASP A 100 -14.82 -5.84 -11.34
N SER A 101 -15.28 -4.59 -11.31
CA SER A 101 -14.80 -3.45 -12.09
C SER A 101 -14.15 -2.35 -11.24
N LYS A 102 -13.91 -2.60 -9.95
CA LYS A 102 -13.31 -1.65 -9.01
C LYS A 102 -11.94 -2.13 -8.57
N ALA A 103 -10.94 -1.29 -8.80
CA ALA A 103 -9.59 -1.51 -8.31
C ALA A 103 -9.30 -0.55 -7.15
N MET A 104 -8.79 -1.09 -6.04
CA MET A 104 -8.49 -0.31 -4.84
C MET A 104 -7.06 -0.58 -4.34
N ILE A 105 -6.49 0.40 -3.64
CA ILE A 105 -5.20 0.34 -2.97
C ILE A 105 -5.39 0.60 -1.47
N TYR A 106 -4.79 -0.25 -0.65
CA TYR A 106 -4.67 -0.07 0.79
C TYR A 106 -3.22 0.28 1.10
N ASP A 107 -3.01 1.55 1.45
CA ASP A 107 -1.71 2.09 1.85
C ASP A 107 -1.81 2.69 3.25
N PHE A 108 -1.10 2.09 4.21
CA PHE A 108 -1.07 2.58 5.58
C PHE A 108 -0.39 3.94 5.71
N ASP A 109 0.59 4.20 4.86
CA ASP A 109 1.46 5.36 4.90
C ASP A 109 0.95 6.53 4.03
N SER A 110 -0.07 6.28 3.18
CA SER A 110 -0.70 7.36 2.40
C SER A 110 -1.58 8.29 3.24
N LEU A 111 -1.63 9.55 2.80
CA LEU A 111 -2.59 10.59 3.19
C LEU A 111 -3.90 10.50 2.40
N LEU A 112 -3.92 9.75 1.30
CA LEU A 112 -5.11 9.48 0.51
C LEU A 112 -6.11 8.59 1.30
N PRO A 113 -7.37 8.48 0.84
CA PRO A 113 -8.35 7.60 1.46
C PRO A 113 -7.84 6.16 1.65
N PHE A 114 -8.37 5.47 2.65
CA PHE A 114 -8.02 4.07 2.91
C PHE A 114 -9.30 3.23 2.97
N PRO A 115 -9.53 2.35 1.97
CA PRO A 115 -8.79 2.21 0.72
C PRO A 115 -8.99 3.41 -0.25
N SER A 116 -8.06 3.56 -1.20
CA SER A 116 -8.15 4.54 -2.32
C SER A 116 -8.50 3.83 -3.63
N PRO A 117 -9.30 4.44 -4.53
CA PRO A 117 -9.38 4.00 -5.92
C PRO A 117 -7.97 3.94 -6.56
N ALA A 118 -7.67 2.85 -7.26
CA ALA A 118 -6.30 2.56 -7.70
C ALA A 118 -5.77 3.56 -8.75
N ASP A 119 -6.64 4.05 -9.62
CA ASP A 119 -6.34 5.09 -10.62
C ASP A 119 -6.01 6.43 -9.96
N PHE A 120 -6.82 6.86 -8.99
CA PHE A 120 -6.59 8.06 -8.19
C PHE A 120 -5.29 7.92 -7.38
N TYR A 121 -5.08 6.78 -6.71
CA TYR A 121 -3.85 6.50 -5.98
C TYR A 121 -2.63 6.58 -6.90
N ALA A 122 -2.68 5.95 -8.08
CA ALA A 122 -1.55 5.94 -9.01
C ALA A 122 -1.22 7.35 -9.51
N PHE A 123 -2.23 8.15 -9.83
CA PHE A 123 -2.04 9.52 -10.29
C PHE A 123 -1.43 10.40 -9.20
N GLU A 124 -1.98 10.37 -7.98
CA GLU A 124 -1.56 11.23 -6.89
C GLU A 124 -0.24 10.80 -6.25
N THR A 125 0.03 9.50 -6.17
CA THR A 125 1.22 8.96 -5.49
C THR A 125 2.43 8.88 -6.42
N PHE A 126 2.25 8.48 -7.68
CA PHE A 126 3.37 8.30 -8.61
C PHE A 126 3.60 9.50 -9.53
N LYS A 127 2.64 10.44 -9.58
CA LYS A 127 2.71 11.67 -10.38
C LYS A 127 3.25 11.43 -11.80
N PRO A 128 2.56 10.63 -12.65
CA PRO A 128 3.06 10.24 -13.98
C PRO A 128 3.30 11.43 -14.93
N ASN A 129 2.71 12.59 -14.64
CA ASN A 129 2.90 13.82 -15.40
C ASN A 129 4.15 14.61 -15.00
N VAL A 130 4.86 14.20 -13.94
CA VAL A 130 6.13 14.80 -13.49
C VAL A 130 7.27 14.03 -14.14
N VAL A 131 8.17 14.74 -14.81
CA VAL A 131 9.35 14.14 -15.41
C VAL A 131 10.34 13.79 -14.30
N VAL A 132 10.44 12.51 -13.96
CA VAL A 132 11.44 11.98 -13.03
C VAL A 132 12.65 11.43 -13.79
N LYS A 133 13.84 11.57 -13.22
CA LYS A 133 15.05 10.93 -13.75
C LYS A 133 14.89 9.42 -13.79
N ASP A 134 15.51 8.75 -14.76
CA ASP A 134 15.42 7.30 -14.94
C ASP A 134 15.79 6.49 -13.69
N VAL A 135 16.75 6.96 -12.91
CA VAL A 135 17.17 6.36 -11.62
C VAL A 135 16.07 6.34 -10.55
N PHE A 136 15.00 7.12 -10.73
CA PHE A 136 13.86 7.22 -9.82
C PHE A 136 12.59 6.59 -10.38
N ARG A 137 12.63 6.01 -11.59
CA ARG A 137 11.44 5.34 -12.16
C ARG A 137 11.01 4.18 -11.27
N HIS A 138 9.72 4.09 -11.04
CA HIS A 138 9.10 3.03 -10.26
C HIS A 138 9.07 1.72 -11.04
N SER A 139 9.29 0.62 -10.34
CA SER A 139 9.03 -0.74 -10.79
C SER A 139 8.03 -1.37 -9.82
N PHE A 140 7.11 -2.15 -10.36
CA PHE A 140 6.00 -2.74 -9.61
C PHE A 140 6.06 -4.25 -9.70
N ARG A 141 5.94 -4.92 -8.56
CA ARG A 141 5.82 -6.38 -8.50
C ARG A 141 4.58 -6.76 -7.72
N PHE A 142 3.69 -7.50 -8.37
CA PHE A 142 2.48 -8.03 -7.78
C PHE A 142 2.70 -9.47 -7.35
N ILE A 143 2.28 -9.80 -6.12
CA ILE A 143 2.30 -11.14 -5.56
C ILE A 143 0.87 -11.45 -5.09
N PRO A 144 0.23 -12.53 -5.55
CA PRO A 144 -1.09 -12.91 -5.06
C PRO A 144 -1.11 -13.00 -3.54
N ALA A 145 -2.15 -12.48 -2.88
CA ALA A 145 -2.20 -12.39 -1.42
C ALA A 145 -2.06 -13.77 -0.76
N LYS A 146 -2.67 -14.81 -1.34
CA LYS A 146 -2.49 -16.20 -0.88
C LYS A 146 -1.03 -16.64 -0.91
N ALA A 147 -0.35 -16.43 -2.04
CA ALA A 147 1.07 -16.78 -2.18
C ALA A 147 1.95 -15.96 -1.23
N TYR A 148 1.57 -14.71 -0.95
CA TYR A 148 2.24 -13.89 0.05
C TYR A 148 2.08 -14.48 1.45
N LEU A 149 0.87 -14.90 1.86
CA LEU A 149 0.67 -15.55 3.15
C LEU A 149 1.43 -16.88 3.28
N ASP A 150 1.48 -17.68 2.22
CA ASP A 150 2.13 -19.00 2.22
C ASP A 150 3.67 -18.93 2.28
N HIS A 151 4.26 -17.85 1.77
CA HIS A 151 5.72 -17.77 1.53
C HIS A 151 6.42 -16.57 2.16
N PHE A 152 5.69 -15.60 2.72
CA PHE A 152 6.31 -14.44 3.33
C PHE A 152 7.12 -14.84 4.57
N SER A 153 8.36 -14.37 4.62
CA SER A 153 9.24 -14.48 5.78
C SER A 153 10.14 -13.26 5.80
N SER A 154 10.16 -12.55 6.93
CA SER A 154 11.04 -11.41 7.19
C SER A 154 11.85 -11.71 8.46
N ASP A 155 13.18 -11.66 8.35
CA ASP A 155 14.07 -11.80 9.51
C ASP A 155 14.32 -10.48 10.25
N ARG A 156 13.71 -9.37 9.76
CA ARG A 156 13.87 -7.97 10.23
C ARG A 156 15.31 -7.48 10.34
N ARG A 157 16.31 -8.24 9.90
CA ARG A 157 17.73 -7.90 10.06
C ARG A 157 18.12 -6.69 9.22
N HIS A 158 17.37 -6.43 8.16
CA HIS A 158 17.49 -5.22 7.35
C HIS A 158 17.21 -3.93 8.16
N MET A 159 16.46 -4.02 9.28
CA MET A 159 16.19 -2.89 10.18
C MET A 159 17.31 -2.65 11.21
N VAL A 160 18.06 -3.69 11.56
CA VAL A 160 19.12 -3.64 12.59
C VAL A 160 20.35 -2.88 12.10
N ARG A 161 20.54 -2.73 10.79
CA ARG A 161 21.63 -1.93 10.21
C ARG A 161 21.28 -0.45 9.97
N THR A 162 20.02 -0.04 10.10
CA THR A 162 19.57 1.29 9.63
C THR A 162 18.57 2.00 10.54
N CYS A 163 18.44 1.64 11.82
CA CYS A 163 17.83 2.55 12.80
C CYS A 163 18.85 3.60 13.27
N PHE A 164 19.29 4.46 12.36
CA PHE A 164 19.83 5.76 12.71
C PHE A 164 19.01 6.80 11.97
N MET A 165 18.12 7.48 12.70
CA MET A 165 17.49 8.72 12.27
C MET A 165 18.57 9.82 12.16
N LYS A 166 19.46 9.73 11.17
CA LYS A 166 20.47 10.75 10.92
C LYS A 166 19.98 11.72 9.86
N ARG A 167 19.92 12.98 10.31
CA ARG A 167 19.65 14.19 9.54
C ARG A 167 20.75 14.38 8.48
N ASN A 168 20.36 15.04 7.39
CA ASN A 168 21.18 15.63 6.31
C ASN A 168 21.38 14.77 5.06
N ALA A 169 20.65 15.10 3.97
CA ALA A 169 21.17 15.74 2.76
C ALA A 169 20.11 15.73 1.63
N LEU A 170 19.90 16.89 0.98
CA LEU A 170 18.95 17.21 -0.11
C LEU A 170 19.67 17.05 -1.46
N LEU A 171 19.11 16.46 -2.52
CA LEU A 171 18.06 16.92 -3.44
C LEU A 171 18.36 18.15 -4.33
N SER A 172 19.61 18.50 -4.58
CA SER A 172 19.97 19.39 -5.69
C SER A 172 19.81 18.75 -7.08
N ASP A 173 19.67 17.43 -7.15
CA ASP A 173 19.85 16.74 -8.42
C ASP A 173 18.54 16.33 -9.09
N ALA A 174 17.38 16.33 -8.44
CA ALA A 174 16.18 15.68 -9.01
C ALA A 174 15.19 16.65 -9.68
N LEU A 175 14.78 17.73 -9.04
CA LEU A 175 13.72 18.63 -9.52
C LEU A 175 14.01 20.05 -9.00
N ALA A 176 14.10 21.04 -9.89
CA ALA A 176 14.39 22.42 -9.54
C ALA A 176 13.18 23.14 -8.89
N CYS A 177 13.46 23.91 -7.83
CA CYS A 177 12.73 25.06 -7.23
C CYS A 177 12.24 24.91 -5.78
N HIS A 178 12.98 25.63 -4.92
CA HIS A 178 12.64 26.27 -3.63
C HIS A 178 11.71 25.58 -2.62
N GLY A 179 12.32 24.99 -1.60
CA GLY A 179 11.69 24.67 -0.31
C GLY A 179 12.29 23.42 0.32
N SER A 180 12.96 23.57 1.46
CA SER A 180 13.79 22.53 2.11
C SER A 180 13.02 21.23 2.47
N TRP A 181 13.78 20.15 2.70
CA TRP A 181 13.45 18.88 3.40
C TRP A 181 12.96 17.67 2.56
N MET A 182 13.86 16.78 2.15
CA MET A 182 13.54 15.40 1.74
C MET A 182 14.37 14.37 2.53
N LYS A 183 13.74 13.25 2.89
CA LYS A 183 14.32 12.12 3.63
C LYS A 183 14.28 10.87 2.75
N VAL A 184 15.34 10.07 2.85
CA VAL A 184 15.43 8.71 2.30
C VAL A 184 15.11 7.73 3.43
N VAL A 185 14.11 6.88 3.24
CA VAL A 185 13.93 5.67 4.07
C VAL A 185 14.78 4.58 3.40
N ASN A 186 15.75 4.00 4.13
CA ASN A 186 16.75 3.09 3.57
C ASN A 186 16.70 1.75 4.33
N ILE A 187 16.14 0.73 3.70
CA ILE A 187 15.80 -0.59 4.24
C ILE A 187 16.39 -1.66 3.31
N SER A 188 17.63 -2.07 3.57
CA SER A 188 18.35 -2.99 2.69
C SER A 188 17.68 -4.38 2.56
N LEU A 189 17.00 -4.63 1.45
CA LEU A 189 16.52 -5.95 1.03
C LEU A 189 17.69 -6.92 0.78
N ARG A 190 17.94 -7.83 1.71
CA ARG A 190 18.78 -9.03 1.46
C ARG A 190 18.13 -10.36 1.85
N HIS A 191 16.95 -10.36 2.49
CA HIS A 191 16.45 -11.59 3.14
C HIS A 191 14.93 -11.79 3.12
N LEU A 192 14.18 -11.13 2.22
CA LEU A 192 12.85 -11.63 1.88
C LEU A 192 13.05 -12.84 0.96
N HIS A 193 12.56 -14.03 1.35
CA HIS A 193 12.56 -15.26 0.52
C HIS A 193 11.59 -15.17 -0.68
N ILE A 194 11.30 -13.96 -1.14
CA ILE A 194 10.53 -13.67 -2.34
C ILE A 194 11.38 -12.68 -3.15
N PRO A 195 12.06 -13.09 -4.25
CA PRO A 195 13.06 -12.26 -4.93
C PRO A 195 12.45 -10.95 -5.45
N LEU A 196 12.78 -9.83 -4.82
CA LEU A 196 12.32 -8.50 -5.24
C LEU A 196 13.18 -8.02 -6.41
N PHE A 197 12.74 -8.43 -7.59
CA PHE A 197 13.41 -8.23 -8.89
C PHE A 197 14.74 -8.96 -9.03
#